data_AF-A0A0M4QRU8-F1
#
_entry.id   AF-A0A0M4QRU8-F1
#
_cell.length_a   1.000
_cell.length_b   1.000
_cell.length_c   1.000
_cell.angle_alpha   90.00
_cell.angle_beta   90.00
_cell.angle_gamma   90.00
#
_symmetry.space_group_name_H-M   'P 1'
#
loop_
_entity.id
_entity.type
_entity.pdbx_description
1 polymer ?
#
loop_
_entity_poly.entity_id
_entity_poly.type
_entity_poly.pdbx_seq_one_letter_code
_entity_poly.pdbx_strand_id
1 'polypeptide(L)'
;MDHVYELSQRWQDWPTATCVVDGREEAMSYQRYAWGWAGFVHAVGVAGVQLVGVGIEPETVRLETVRDPQKYGLDPSRRLSVSDLYDERENLPVEARLPLPWANTMHDDHRALIEKHGLG
;
A
#
# COMPACT_ATOMS: atom_id res chain seq x y z
N MET A 1 9.20 -11.93 16.05
CA MET A 1 8.07 -11.02 16.31
C MET A 1 8.57 -9.64 15.98
N ASP A 2 7.95 -8.99 15.00
CA ASP A 2 8.54 -7.87 14.25
C ASP A 2 8.56 -6.57 15.05
N HIS A 3 9.75 -5.99 15.22
CA HIS A 3 9.95 -4.65 15.76
C HIS A 3 9.10 -3.59 15.04
N VAL A 4 8.85 -3.80 13.74
CA VAL A 4 7.99 -2.95 12.89
C VAL A 4 6.52 -3.00 13.33
N TYR A 5 6.03 -4.15 13.79
CA TYR A 5 4.65 -4.32 14.26
C TYR A 5 4.41 -3.66 15.63
N GLU A 6 5.38 -3.75 16.53
CA GLU A 6 5.29 -3.05 17.83
C GLU A 6 5.36 -1.52 17.66
N LEU A 7 6.19 -1.04 16.73
CA LEU A 7 6.27 0.38 16.38
C LEU A 7 4.97 0.90 15.76
N SER A 8 4.30 0.12 14.90
CA SER A 8 3.06 0.53 14.24
C SER A 8 1.87 0.64 15.20
N GLN A 9 1.86 -0.09 16.32
CA GLN A 9 0.83 0.05 17.35
C GLN A 9 0.88 1.39 18.09
N ARG A 10 2.02 2.08 18.07
CA ARG A 10 2.24 3.37 18.73
C ARG A 10 2.19 4.56 17.76
N TRP A 11 1.46 4.42 16.66
CA TRP A 11 1.36 5.45 15.63
C TRP A 11 0.88 6.81 16.18
N GLN A 12 0.11 6.82 17.26
CA GLN A 12 -0.37 8.04 17.92
C GLN A 12 0.77 8.90 18.49
N ASP A 13 1.92 8.29 18.80
CA ASP A 13 3.09 8.98 19.35
C ASP A 13 4.02 9.53 18.24
N TRP A 14 3.73 9.26 16.97
CA TRP A 14 4.57 9.68 15.86
C TRP A 14 4.44 11.18 15.57
N PRO A 15 5.46 11.80 14.92
CA PRO A 15 5.32 13.14 14.36
C PRO A 15 4.09 13.27 13.46
N THR A 16 3.49 14.45 13.45
CA THR A 16 2.32 14.74 12.62
C THR A 16 2.67 15.64 11.44
N ALA A 17 2.07 15.36 10.29
CA ALA A 17 2.05 16.23 9.11
C ALA A 17 0.60 16.61 8.79
N THR A 18 0.40 17.78 8.19
CA THR A 18 -0.91 18.17 7.65
C THR A 18 -1.13 17.45 6.32
N CYS A 19 -2.31 16.88 6.13
CA CYS A 19 -2.78 16.31 4.87
C CYS A 19 -4.19 16.83 4.55
N VAL A 20 -4.70 16.53 3.35
CA VAL A 20 -6.08 16.88 2.97
C VAL A 20 -6.92 15.61 2.87
N VAL A 21 -8.08 15.59 3.54
CA VAL A 21 -9.09 14.51 3.45
C VAL A 21 -10.42 15.14 3.06
N ASP A 22 -11.00 14.74 1.93
CA ASP A 22 -12.28 15.26 1.43
C ASP A 22 -12.34 16.81 1.43
N GLY A 23 -11.22 17.45 1.09
CA GLY A 23 -11.06 18.91 1.05
C GLY A 23 -10.83 19.58 2.41
N ARG A 24 -10.68 18.83 3.50
CA ARG A 24 -10.40 19.34 4.85
C ARG A 24 -8.96 19.06 5.24
N GLU A 25 -8.34 20.02 5.93
CA GLU A 25 -7.01 19.79 6.52
C GLU A 25 -7.14 18.88 7.74
N GLU A 26 -6.36 17.82 7.75
CA GLU A 26 -6.36 16.81 8.81
C GLU A 26 -4.93 16.46 9.22
N ALA A 27 -4.78 15.98 10.46
CA ALA A 27 -3.50 15.50 10.96
C ALA A 27 -3.24 14.05 10.54
N MET A 28 -2.06 13.79 9.99
CA MET A 28 -1.54 12.46 9.71
C MET A 28 -0.33 12.20 10.60
N SER A 29 -0.39 11.17 11.42
CA SER A 29 0.79 10.64 12.11
C SER A 29 1.68 9.92 11.11
N TYR A 30 2.98 10.14 11.10
CA TYR A 30 3.87 9.50 10.14
C TYR A 30 5.25 9.20 10.70
N GLN A 31 5.89 8.18 10.15
CA GLN A 31 7.25 7.78 10.46
C GLN A 31 8.03 7.55 9.17
N ARG A 32 9.23 8.17 9.06
CA ARG A 32 10.14 7.98 7.93
C ARG A 32 10.98 6.71 8.11
N TYR A 33 11.16 5.98 7.02
CA TYR A 33 11.94 4.75 6.94
C TYR A 33 12.75 4.75 5.64
N ALA A 34 14.09 4.72 5.73
CA ALA A 34 14.98 4.72 4.58
C ALA A 34 14.54 5.74 3.49
N TRP A 35 14.06 5.25 2.34
CA TRP A 35 13.63 6.07 1.19
C TRP A 35 12.13 6.37 1.13
N GLY A 36 11.39 6.01 2.18
CA GLY A 36 9.94 6.19 2.24
C GLY A 36 9.45 6.54 3.63
N TRP A 37 8.14 6.43 3.81
CA TRP A 37 7.47 6.67 5.07
C TRP A 37 6.19 5.87 5.16
N ALA A 38 5.74 5.62 6.40
CA ALA A 38 4.41 5.11 6.68
C ALA A 38 3.61 6.17 7.44
N GLY A 39 2.32 6.27 7.17
CA GLY A 39 1.44 7.23 7.83
C GLY A 39 0.11 6.62 8.22
N PHE A 40 -0.56 7.26 9.17
CA PHE A 40 -1.88 6.89 9.64
C PHE A 40 -2.75 8.14 9.79
N VAL A 41 -3.96 8.08 9.25
CA VAL A 41 -4.97 9.13 9.36
C VAL A 41 -6.21 8.56 10.03
N HIS A 42 -6.54 9.04 11.22
CA HIS A 42 -7.75 8.62 11.94
C HIS A 42 -9.02 9.30 11.39
N ALA A 43 -8.91 10.50 10.81
CA ALA A 43 -10.06 11.30 10.37
C ALA A 43 -10.85 10.73 9.17
N VAL A 44 -10.55 9.49 8.75
CA VAL A 44 -11.19 8.84 7.59
C VAL A 44 -12.09 7.68 8.05
N GLY A 45 -13.40 7.87 7.91
CA GLY A 45 -14.40 6.82 8.10
C GLY A 45 -14.41 6.19 9.49
N VAL A 46 -14.68 4.89 9.56
CA VAL A 46 -14.82 4.12 10.82
C VAL A 46 -13.55 3.35 11.23
N ALA A 47 -12.55 3.25 10.37
CA ALA A 47 -11.38 2.38 10.59
C ALA A 47 -10.02 3.09 10.47
N GLY A 48 -9.98 4.38 10.12
CA GLY A 48 -8.73 5.06 9.79
C GLY A 48 -8.10 4.51 8.51
N VAL A 49 -7.08 5.20 8.00
CA VAL A 49 -6.36 4.81 6.78
C VAL A 49 -4.86 4.75 7.07
N GLN A 50 -4.23 3.65 6.66
CA GLN A 50 -2.78 3.50 6.66
C GLN A 50 -2.22 3.79 5.26
N LEU A 51 -1.10 4.51 5.22
CA LEU A 51 -0.45 4.99 4.01
C LEU A 51 1.01 4.52 4.00
N VAL A 52 1.54 4.23 2.81
CA VAL A 52 2.96 4.03 2.59
C VAL A 52 3.35 4.86 1.37
N GLY A 53 4.32 5.75 1.54
CA GLY A 53 4.80 6.66 0.49
C GLY A 53 6.28 6.44 0.20
N VAL A 54 6.64 6.49 -1.09
CA VAL A 54 8.01 6.47 -1.58
C VAL A 54 8.14 7.54 -2.66
N GLY A 55 9.14 8.41 -2.56
CA GLY A 55 9.36 9.49 -3.53
C GLY A 55 8.32 10.62 -3.50
N ILE A 56 7.47 10.65 -2.47
CA ILE A 56 6.51 11.72 -2.21
C ILE A 56 6.64 12.19 -0.77
N GLU A 57 6.39 13.47 -0.52
CA GLU A 57 6.43 14.01 0.84
C GLU A 57 5.08 13.84 1.55
N PRO A 58 5.07 13.49 2.85
CA PRO A 58 3.84 13.30 3.64
C PRO A 58 2.84 14.47 3.55
N GLU A 59 3.34 15.70 3.46
CA GLU A 59 2.56 16.94 3.45
C GLU A 59 1.81 17.15 2.12
N THR A 60 2.16 16.39 1.08
CA THR A 60 1.53 16.46 -0.24
C THR A 60 0.33 15.52 -0.37
N VAL A 61 0.06 14.70 0.65
CA VAL A 61 -0.99 13.69 0.63
C VAL A 61 -2.38 14.33 0.58
N ARG A 62 -3.20 13.83 -0.35
CA ARG A 62 -4.61 14.16 -0.48
C ARG A 62 -5.43 12.87 -0.62
N LEU A 63 -6.43 12.71 0.22
CA LEU A 63 -7.36 11.58 0.22
C LEU A 63 -8.74 12.07 -0.16
N GLU A 64 -9.38 11.34 -1.08
CA GLU A 64 -10.74 11.61 -1.53
C GLU A 64 -11.59 10.35 -1.40
N THR A 65 -12.78 10.49 -0.82
CA THR A 65 -13.75 9.42 -0.72
C THR A 65 -14.34 9.14 -2.11
N VAL A 66 -14.02 7.97 -2.64
CA VAL A 66 -14.60 7.48 -3.91
C VAL A 66 -16.04 7.03 -3.68
N ARG A 67 -16.99 7.80 -4.23
CA ARG A 67 -18.44 7.51 -4.11
C ARG A 67 -18.95 6.47 -5.12
N ASP A 68 -18.24 6.34 -6.24
CA ASP A 68 -18.53 5.37 -7.29
C ASP A 68 -17.28 4.51 -7.52
N PRO A 69 -17.08 3.46 -6.71
CA PRO A 69 -15.87 2.64 -6.78
C PRO A 69 -15.79 1.81 -8.07
N GLN A 70 -16.92 1.54 -8.72
CA GLN A 70 -16.96 0.79 -9.98
C GLN A 70 -16.24 1.53 -11.11
N LYS A 71 -16.25 2.87 -11.10
CA LYS A 71 -15.44 3.69 -12.02
C LYS A 71 -13.95 3.37 -11.97
N TYR A 72 -13.46 2.87 -10.84
CA TYR A 72 -12.07 2.48 -10.62
C TYR A 72 -11.85 0.97 -10.65
N GLY A 73 -12.83 0.20 -11.16
CA GLY A 73 -12.76 -1.26 -11.20
C GLY A 73 -12.87 -1.92 -9.82
N LEU A 74 -13.25 -1.17 -8.78
CA LEU A 74 -13.45 -1.70 -7.45
C LEU A 74 -14.94 -1.99 -7.24
N ASP A 75 -15.32 -3.26 -7.19
CA ASP A 75 -16.67 -3.67 -6.80
C ASP A 75 -16.67 -4.23 -5.37
N PRO A 76 -17.00 -3.41 -4.35
CA PRO A 76 -17.01 -3.87 -2.96
C PRO A 76 -18.13 -4.88 -2.66
N SER A 77 -19.10 -5.07 -3.57
CA SER A 77 -20.14 -6.08 -3.43
C SER A 77 -19.66 -7.47 -3.88
N ARG A 78 -18.61 -7.52 -4.69
CA ARG A 78 -17.98 -8.76 -5.16
C ARG A 78 -16.84 -9.14 -4.23
N ARG A 79 -17.05 -10.20 -3.44
CA ARG A 79 -15.94 -10.82 -2.69
C ARG A 79 -15.07 -11.58 -3.69
N LEU A 80 -13.86 -11.08 -3.94
CA LEU A 80 -12.86 -11.82 -4.69
C LEU A 80 -12.17 -12.81 -3.75
N SER A 81 -12.21 -14.09 -4.12
CA SER A 81 -11.33 -15.11 -3.54
C SER A 81 -9.93 -15.00 -4.15
N VAL A 82 -8.96 -15.66 -3.53
CA VAL A 82 -7.59 -15.75 -4.07
C VAL A 82 -7.60 -16.38 -5.47
N SER A 83 -8.47 -17.36 -5.73
CA SER A 83 -8.63 -17.97 -7.04
C SER A 83 -9.18 -16.97 -8.07
N ASP A 84 -10.15 -16.14 -7.69
CA ASP A 84 -10.69 -15.09 -8.58
C ASP A 84 -9.62 -14.09 -8.99
N LEU A 85 -8.66 -13.77 -8.10
CA LEU A 85 -7.53 -12.89 -8.41
C LEU A 85 -6.57 -13.52 -9.44
N TYR A 86 -6.32 -14.83 -9.36
CA TYR A 86 -5.51 -15.54 -10.34
C TYR A 86 -6.19 -15.58 -11.70
N ASP A 87 -7.49 -15.86 -11.74
CA ASP A 87 -8.26 -15.92 -12.97
C ASP A 87 -8.35 -14.54 -13.64
N GLU A 88 -8.55 -13.46 -12.87
CA GLU A 88 -8.53 -12.10 -13.42
C GLU A 88 -7.14 -11.71 -13.94
N ARG A 89 -6.06 -12.08 -13.24
CA ARG A 89 -4.69 -11.84 -13.70
C ARG A 89 -4.41 -12.52 -15.04
N GLU A 90 -4.86 -13.77 -15.23
CA GLU A 90 -4.69 -14.50 -16.49
C GLU A 90 -5.54 -13.92 -17.64
N ASN A 91 -6.59 -13.18 -17.33
CA ASN A 91 -7.46 -12.54 -18.32
C ASN A 91 -7.09 -11.08 -18.63
N LEU A 92 -6.18 -10.46 -17.87
CA LEU A 92 -5.67 -9.12 -18.19
C LEU A 92 -4.82 -9.16 -19.47
N PRO A 93 -4.99 -8.16 -20.38
CA PRO A 93 -4.07 -7.94 -21.50
C PRO A 93 -2.62 -7.87 -21.01
N VAL A 94 -1.68 -8.40 -21.79
CA VAL A 94 -0.26 -8.48 -21.39
C VAL A 94 0.31 -7.12 -21.02
N GLU A 95 -0.16 -6.06 -21.69
CA GLU A 95 0.24 -4.67 -21.47
C GLU A 95 -0.33 -4.07 -20.18
N ALA A 96 -1.41 -4.64 -19.64
CA ALA A 96 -2.05 -4.24 -18.38
C ALA A 96 -1.53 -5.03 -17.17
N ARG A 97 -0.73 -6.09 -17.40
CA ARG A 97 -0.08 -6.84 -16.33
C ARG A 97 1.12 -6.03 -15.86
N LEU A 98 1.13 -5.64 -14.59
CA LEU A 98 2.32 -5.08 -13.98
C LEU A 98 3.48 -6.08 -14.14
N PRO A 99 4.67 -5.65 -14.60
CA PRO A 99 5.82 -6.53 -14.65
C PRO A 99 6.05 -7.05 -13.23
N LEU A 100 6.28 -8.36 -13.10
CA LEU A 100 6.64 -8.91 -11.81
C LEU A 100 7.90 -8.16 -11.33
N PRO A 101 8.04 -7.82 -10.04
CA PRO A 101 9.17 -7.02 -9.52
C PRO A 101 10.57 -7.58 -9.91
N TRP A 102 10.62 -8.87 -10.19
CA TRP A 102 11.78 -9.67 -10.56
C TRP A 102 11.90 -9.95 -12.06
N ALA A 103 10.92 -9.56 -12.89
CA ALA A 103 10.85 -9.94 -14.29
C ALA A 103 12.10 -9.51 -15.08
N ASN A 104 12.71 -8.38 -14.72
CA ASN A 104 13.82 -7.81 -15.50
C ASN A 104 15.10 -7.52 -14.68
N THR A 105 15.08 -7.67 -13.36
CA THR A 105 16.23 -7.38 -12.50
C THR A 105 16.14 -8.16 -11.18
N MET A 106 16.37 -9.46 -11.24
CA MET A 106 16.56 -10.26 -10.03
C MET A 106 18.01 -10.11 -9.56
N HIS A 107 18.20 -9.43 -8.43
CA HIS A 107 19.51 -9.30 -7.77
C HIS A 107 20.03 -10.68 -7.35
N ASP A 108 21.35 -10.93 -7.44
CA ASP A 108 21.93 -12.27 -7.23
C ASP A 108 21.68 -12.83 -5.81
N ASP A 109 21.55 -11.95 -4.81
CA ASP A 109 21.18 -12.36 -3.45
C ASP A 109 19.76 -12.95 -3.37
N HIS A 110 18.81 -12.42 -4.16
CA HIS A 110 17.46 -12.97 -4.23
C HIS A 110 17.45 -14.33 -4.95
N ARG A 111 18.36 -14.52 -5.93
CA ARG A 111 18.57 -15.80 -6.62
C ARG A 111 19.08 -16.87 -5.67
N ALA A 112 20.10 -16.55 -4.87
CA ALA A 112 20.65 -17.46 -3.89
C ALA A 112 19.63 -17.90 -2.84
N LEU A 113 18.72 -17.02 -2.43
CA LEU A 113 17.62 -17.33 -1.49
C LEU A 113 16.58 -18.28 -2.11
N ILE A 114 16.16 -18.07 -3.35
CA ILE A 114 15.19 -18.93 -4.04
C ILE A 114 15.75 -20.34 -4.26
N GLU A 115 17.00 -20.46 -4.69
CA GLU A 115 17.68 -21.74 -4.88
C GLU A 115 17.83 -22.51 -3.56
N LYS A 116 18.22 -21.79 -2.49
CA LYS A 116 18.38 -22.39 -1.16
C LYS A 116 17.08 -22.93 -0.57
N HIS A 117 15.94 -22.32 -0.91
CA HIS A 117 14.63 -22.66 -0.35
C HIS A 117 13.70 -23.42 -1.31
N GLY A 118 14.15 -23.75 -2.53
CA GLY A 118 13.43 -24.58 -3.48
C GLY A 118 12.11 -23.96 -3.96
N LEU A 119 12.06 -22.64 -4.14
CA LEU A 119 10.85 -21.89 -4.50
C LEU A 119 10.70 -21.68 -6.03
N GLY A 120 11.30 -22.56 -6.85
CA GLY A 120 11.35 -22.47 -8.31
C GLY A 120 10.41 -23.45 -9.01
#